data_AF-A0A7W1V6P0-F1
#
_entry.id   AF-A0A7W1V6P0-F1
#
_cell.length_a   1.000
_cell.length_b   1.000
_cell.length_c   1.000
_cell.angle_alpha   90.00
_cell.angle_beta   90.00
_cell.angle_gamma   90.00
#
_symmetry.space_group_name_H-M   'P 1'
#
loop_
_entity.id
_entity.type
_entity.pdbx_description
1 polymer ?
#
loop_
_entity_poly.entity_id
_entity_poly.type
_entity_poly.pdbx_seq_one_letter_code
_entity_poly.pdbx_strand_id
1 'polypeptide(L)'
;MNEAKKMQRLHQLSVKGETLTAVEQTALQNWYENLDREEELILNDSQPIQNAEELREQLADTTKQSVKISREIESLISQNTALRNENQSLKNSRKQSVILYE
;
A
#
# COMPACT_ATOMS: atom_id res chain seq x y z
N MET A 1 21.54 -18.87 -34.06
CA MET A 1 21.22 -19.26 -32.66
C MET A 1 21.29 -17.98 -31.84
N ASN A 2 20.24 -17.67 -31.05
CA ASN A 2 20.21 -16.44 -30.23
C ASN A 2 21.41 -16.45 -29.26
N GLU A 3 22.11 -15.33 -29.12
CA GLU A 3 23.28 -15.17 -28.26
C GLU A 3 22.97 -15.48 -26.80
N ALA A 4 21.79 -15.08 -26.33
CA ALA A 4 21.28 -15.44 -25.00
C ALA A 4 21.15 -16.95 -24.80
N LYS A 5 20.69 -17.70 -25.83
CA LYS A 5 20.58 -19.17 -25.77
C LYS A 5 21.96 -19.84 -25.77
N LYS A 6 22.96 -19.22 -26.42
CA LYS A 6 24.36 -19.69 -26.38
C LYS A 6 24.94 -19.53 -24.98
N MET A 7 24.77 -18.36 -24.36
CA MET A 7 25.27 -18.11 -23.00
C MET A 7 24.58 -18.98 -21.95
N GLN A 8 23.27 -19.17 -22.04
CA GLN A 8 22.55 -20.11 -21.16
C GLN A 8 23.07 -21.53 -21.28
N ARG A 9 23.41 -22.00 -22.49
CA ARG A 9 24.02 -23.32 -22.68
C ARG A 9 25.40 -23.39 -22.02
N LEU A 10 26.25 -22.39 -22.22
CA LEU A 10 27.59 -22.35 -21.61
C LEU A 10 27.50 -22.31 -20.07
N HIS A 11 26.57 -21.53 -19.52
CA HIS A 11 26.27 -21.52 -18.09
C HIS A 11 25.88 -22.93 -17.59
N GLN A 12 24.95 -23.61 -18.27
CA GLN A 12 24.54 -24.96 -17.89
C GLN A 12 25.68 -25.98 -17.92
N LEU A 13 26.56 -25.90 -18.94
CA LEU A 13 27.74 -26.76 -19.04
C LEU A 13 28.71 -26.49 -17.88
N SER A 14 28.98 -25.21 -17.59
CA SER A 14 29.84 -24.81 -16.47
C SER A 14 29.30 -25.26 -15.12
N VAL A 15 27.99 -25.13 -14.87
CA VAL A 15 27.34 -25.54 -13.59
C VAL A 15 27.38 -27.06 -13.40
N LYS A 16 27.34 -27.82 -14.50
CA LYS A 16 27.50 -29.29 -14.48
C LYS A 16 28.95 -29.73 -14.32
N GLY A 17 29.91 -28.80 -14.28
CA GLY A 17 31.34 -29.09 -14.21
C GLY A 17 31.93 -29.60 -15.53
N GLU A 18 31.26 -29.38 -16.66
CA GLU A 18 31.81 -29.71 -17.97
C GLU A 18 32.90 -28.70 -18.36
N THR A 19 33.98 -29.19 -18.96
CA THR A 19 35.11 -28.35 -19.36
C THR A 19 34.74 -27.48 -20.56
N LEU A 20 34.79 -26.17 -20.36
CA LEU A 20 34.67 -25.18 -21.44
C LEU A 20 36.05 -24.92 -22.07
N THR A 21 36.07 -24.58 -23.35
CA THR A 21 37.30 -24.05 -23.97
C THR A 21 37.64 -22.66 -23.41
N ALA A 22 38.90 -22.24 -23.51
CA ALA A 22 39.32 -20.90 -23.04
C ALA A 22 38.48 -19.76 -23.67
N VAL A 23 38.12 -19.90 -24.95
CA VAL A 23 37.28 -18.92 -25.65
C VAL A 23 35.86 -18.88 -25.09
N GLU A 24 35.27 -20.04 -24.80
CA GLU A 24 33.94 -20.13 -24.20
C GLU A 24 33.92 -19.64 -22.76
N GLN A 25 34.98 -19.89 -22.00
CA GLN A 25 35.12 -19.41 -20.64
C GLN A 25 35.23 -17.88 -20.60
N THR A 26 36.03 -17.27 -21.48
CA THR A 26 36.09 -15.81 -21.63
C THR A 26 34.74 -15.23 -22.05
N ALA A 27 34.03 -15.87 -22.99
CA ALA A 27 32.71 -15.41 -23.41
C ALA A 27 31.67 -15.48 -22.28
N LEU A 28 31.70 -16.55 -21.48
CA LEU A 28 30.82 -16.71 -20.32
C LEU A 28 31.15 -15.71 -19.20
N GLN A 29 32.44 -15.45 -18.96
CA GLN A 29 32.92 -14.46 -18.00
C GLN A 29 32.43 -13.05 -18.36
N ASN A 30 32.61 -12.63 -19.62
CA ASN A 30 32.14 -11.32 -20.10
C ASN A 30 30.61 -11.18 -19.98
N TRP A 31 29.88 -12.29 -20.14
CA TRP A 31 28.43 -12.29 -19.97
C TRP A 31 28.02 -12.07 -18.51
N TYR A 32 28.70 -12.72 -17.55
CA TYR A 32 28.48 -12.45 -16.12
C TYR A 32 28.85 -11.02 -15.75
N GLU A 33 29.97 -10.48 -16.22
CA GLU A 33 30.37 -9.10 -15.93
C GLU A 33 29.36 -8.07 -16.45
N ASN A 34 28.68 -8.37 -17.56
CA ASN A 34 27.59 -7.53 -18.04
C ASN A 34 26.33 -7.67 -17.16
N LEU A 35 25.97 -8.89 -16.74
CA LEU A 35 24.87 -9.10 -15.81
C LEU A 35 25.09 -8.39 -14.48
N ASP A 36 26.29 -8.53 -13.90
CA ASP A 36 26.66 -7.88 -12.64
C ASP A 36 26.54 -6.35 -12.75
N ARG A 37 26.96 -5.78 -13.89
CA ARG A 37 26.82 -4.34 -14.16
C ARG A 37 25.35 -3.91 -14.29
N GLU A 38 24.53 -4.70 -14.96
CA GLU A 38 23.08 -4.45 -15.07
C GLU A 38 22.39 -4.54 -13.70
N GLU A 39 22.75 -5.53 -12.89
CA GLU A 39 22.26 -5.69 -11.52
C GLU A 39 22.68 -4.51 -10.63
N GLU A 40 23.95 -4.08 -10.71
CA GLU A 40 24.45 -2.93 -9.96
C GLU A 40 23.73 -1.62 -10.34
N LEU A 41 23.41 -1.43 -11.62
CA LEU A 41 22.60 -0.29 -12.07
C LEU A 41 21.19 -0.32 -11.47
N ILE A 42 20.52 -1.49 -11.51
CA ILE A 42 19.18 -1.64 -10.94
C ILE A 42 19.18 -1.43 -9.43
N LEU A 43 20.18 -1.96 -8.74
CA LEU A 43 20.31 -1.83 -7.29
C LEU A 43 20.63 -0.39 -6.88
N ASN A 44 21.46 0.33 -7.64
CA ASN A 44 21.79 1.73 -7.37
C ASN A 44 20.64 2.69 -7.75
N ASP A 45 19.87 2.40 -8.79
CA ASP A 45 18.67 3.17 -9.16
C ASP A 45 17.46 2.85 -8.27
N SER A 46 17.47 1.70 -7.59
CA SER A 46 16.48 1.39 -6.56
C SER A 46 16.75 2.25 -5.32
N GLN A 47 16.23 3.48 -5.36
CA GLN A 47 16.21 4.32 -4.17
C GLN A 47 15.52 3.54 -3.04
N PRO A 48 16.15 3.41 -1.85
CA PRO A 48 15.43 2.93 -0.69
C PRO A 48 14.18 3.79 -0.56
N ILE A 49 13.04 3.19 -0.18
CA ILE A 49 11.81 3.95 0.08
C ILE A 49 12.11 4.83 1.30
N GLN A 50 12.66 6.02 1.06
CA GLN A 50 13.24 6.87 2.10
C GLN A 50 12.19 7.31 3.12
N ASN A 51 10.92 7.20 2.74
CA ASN A 51 9.79 7.71 3.51
C ASN A 51 8.82 6.59 3.92
N ALA A 52 9.23 5.32 3.91
CA ALA A 52 8.32 4.22 4.28
C ALA A 52 7.80 4.37 5.72
N GLU A 53 8.66 4.82 6.63
CA GLU A 53 8.28 5.05 8.03
C GLU A 53 7.41 6.31 8.17
N GLU A 54 7.73 7.38 7.45
CA GLU A 54 6.92 8.60 7.39
C GLU A 54 5.50 8.31 6.84
N LEU A 55 5.40 7.51 5.79
CA LEU A 55 4.11 7.07 5.23
C LEU A 55 3.31 6.22 6.21
N ARG A 56 3.98 5.37 7.00
CA ARG A 56 3.34 4.57 8.05
C ARG A 56 2.82 5.46 9.18
N GLU A 57 3.59 6.45 9.59
CA GLU A 57 3.18 7.43 10.59
C GLU A 57 1.97 8.25 10.11
N GLN A 58 2.03 8.77 8.87
CA GLN A 58 0.92 9.49 8.25
C GLN A 58 -0.35 8.61 8.15
N LEU A 59 -0.21 7.33 7.81
CA LEU A 59 -1.33 6.39 7.75
C LEU A 59 -1.94 6.15 9.14
N ALA A 60 -1.10 5.96 10.16
CA ALA A 60 -1.54 5.75 11.53
C ALA A 60 -2.31 6.98 12.05
N ASP A 61 -1.81 8.18 11.79
CA ASP A 61 -2.46 9.41 12.22
C ASP A 61 -3.76 9.68 11.48
N THR A 62 -3.81 9.45 10.17
CA THR A 62 -5.05 9.55 9.39
C THR A 62 -6.11 8.57 9.93
N THR A 63 -5.70 7.36 10.30
CA THR A 63 -6.60 6.35 10.87
C THR A 63 -7.16 6.80 12.23
N LYS A 64 -6.31 7.36 13.11
CA LYS A 64 -6.76 7.92 14.40
C LYS A 64 -7.76 9.05 14.20
N GLN A 65 -7.50 9.95 13.26
CA GLN A 65 -8.39 11.07 12.94
C GLN A 65 -9.75 10.55 12.42
N SER A 66 -9.74 9.56 11.53
CA SER A 66 -10.96 8.94 11.02
C SER A 66 -11.82 8.35 12.16
N VAL A 67 -11.22 7.58 13.06
CA VAL A 67 -11.93 7.02 14.23
C VAL A 67 -12.51 8.11 15.12
N LYS A 68 -11.76 9.20 15.36
CA LYS A 68 -12.23 10.33 16.15
C LYS A 68 -13.47 10.99 15.50
N ILE A 69 -13.40 11.26 14.20
CA ILE A 69 -14.50 11.88 13.45
C ILE A 69 -15.73 10.96 13.45
N SER A 70 -15.56 9.66 13.26
CA SER A 70 -16.69 8.71 13.32
C SER A 70 -17.42 8.75 14.67
N ARG A 71 -16.68 8.79 15.79
CA ARG A 71 -17.28 8.90 17.13
C ARG A 71 -18.03 10.23 17.32
N GLU A 72 -17.50 11.31 16.76
CA GLU A 72 -18.13 12.62 16.81
C GLU A 72 -19.44 12.63 16.01
N ILE A 73 -19.45 12.02 14.82
CA ILE A 73 -20.66 11.83 14.01
C ILE A 73 -21.71 11.02 14.77
N GLU A 74 -21.34 9.91 15.40
CA GLU A 74 -22.26 9.08 16.21
C GLU A 74 -22.87 9.88 17.36
N SER A 75 -22.05 10.68 18.06
CA SER A 75 -22.52 11.57 19.12
C SER A 75 -23.53 12.59 18.59
N LEU A 76 -23.24 13.23 17.46
CA LEU A 76 -24.14 14.20 16.82
C LEU A 76 -25.45 13.56 16.37
N ILE A 77 -25.42 12.34 15.82
CA ILE A 77 -26.61 11.59 15.44
C ILE A 77 -27.50 11.30 16.68
N SER A 78 -26.88 10.87 17.78
CA SER A 78 -27.59 10.60 19.04
C SER A 78 -28.26 11.87 19.59
N GLN A 79 -27.51 12.98 19.64
CA GLN A 79 -28.04 14.28 20.07
C GLN A 79 -29.19 14.76 19.17
N ASN A 80 -29.05 14.64 17.84
CA ASN A 80 -30.08 15.04 16.90
C ASN A 80 -31.37 14.22 17.09
N THR A 81 -31.22 12.92 17.32
CA THR A 81 -32.35 12.02 17.59
C THR A 81 -33.08 12.39 18.88
N ALA A 82 -32.33 12.68 19.95
CA ALA A 82 -32.91 13.15 21.21
C ALA A 82 -33.70 14.46 21.04
N LEU A 83 -33.12 15.45 20.36
CA LEU A 83 -33.77 16.74 20.09
C LEU A 83 -35.02 16.60 19.21
N ARG A 84 -35.02 15.66 18.25
CA ARG A 84 -36.21 15.37 17.43
C ARG A 84 -37.34 14.79 18.29
N ASN A 85 -37.02 13.85 19.18
CA ASN A 85 -37.99 13.25 20.09
C ASN A 85 -38.58 14.29 21.05
N GLU A 86 -37.74 15.15 21.63
CA GLU A 86 -38.17 16.24 22.50
C GLU A 86 -39.09 17.21 21.77
N ASN A 87 -38.70 17.67 20.57
CA ASN A 87 -39.54 18.53 19.74
C ASN A 87 -40.90 17.90 19.42
N GLN A 88 -40.92 16.59 19.14
CA GLN A 88 -42.17 15.90 18.86
C GLN A 88 -43.07 15.81 20.11
N SER A 89 -42.47 15.54 21.27
CA SER A 89 -43.18 15.53 22.55
C SER A 89 -43.82 16.89 22.85
N LEU A 90 -43.03 17.97 22.74
CA LEU A 90 -43.51 19.34 22.95
C LEU A 90 -44.63 19.72 21.97
N LYS A 91 -44.52 19.34 20.69
CA LYS A 91 -45.58 19.55 19.70
C LYS A 91 -46.87 18.82 20.08
N ASN A 92 -46.77 17.60 20.59
CA ASN A 92 -47.93 16.82 21.02
C ASN A 92 -48.59 17.45 22.26
N SER A 93 -47.81 17.84 23.27
CA SER A 93 -48.34 18.51 24.47
C SER A 93 -49.05 19.82 24.13
N ARG A 94 -48.49 20.63 23.22
CA ARG A 94 -49.13 21.88 22.77
C ARG A 94 -50.45 21.61 22.05
N LYS A 95 -50.54 20.56 21.22
CA LYS A 95 -51.80 20.20 20.56
C LYS A 95 -52.86 19.77 21.58
N GLN A 96 -52.48 18.97 22.57
CA GLN A 96 -53.39 18.57 23.65
C GLN A 96 -53.86 19.74 24.49
N SER A 97 -52.99 20.69 24.83
CA SER A 97 -53.40 21.87 25.60
C SER A 97 -54.40 22.73 24.81
N VAL A 98 -54.22 22.90 23.50
CA VAL A 98 -55.17 23.65 22.65
C VAL A 98 -56.55 22.99 22.63
N ILE A 99 -56.61 21.66 22.54
CA ILE A 99 -57.88 20.90 22.56
C ILE A 99 -58.62 21.03 23.90
N LEU A 100 -57.90 21.20 25.02
CA LEU A 100 -58.51 21.34 26.34
C LEU A 100 -59.07 22.74 26.65
N TYR A 101 -58.79 23.74 25.80
CA TYR A 101 -59.24 25.13 25.97
C TYR A 101 -60.24 25.59 24.89
N GLU A 102 -60.70 24.68 24.01
CA GLU A 102 -61.82 24.87 23.07
C GLU A 102 -63.11 24.23 23.62
#